data_AF-A0AB36IE74-F1
#
_entry.id   AF-A0AB36IE74-F1
#
_cell.length_a   1.000
_cell.length_b   1.000
_cell.length_c   1.000
_cell.angle_alpha   90.00
_cell.angle_beta   90.00
_cell.angle_gamma   90.00
#
_symmetry.space_group_name_H-M   'P 1'
#
loop_
_entity.id
_entity.type
_entity.pdbx_description
1 polymer ?
#
loop_
_entity_poly.entity_id
_entity_poly.type
_entity_poly.pdbx_seq_one_letter_code
_entity_poly.pdbx_strand_id
1 'polypeptide(L)'
;MSLLKSLSLGSSAVLLTALLGGCVSLDERSTDTSINTSTENVTTVTATVTSTPMAEPGTAVPTSTSAPTTAPVQCNLDPRTSDFGPYLAQSRTPVGELAGSADSVVQVPDWFYHFQMGDNGYDSCSKLSYVVLNGSNGDAERSAGTGAAIADVVVLFIDGHMVARPAPFEMKTVESVTRVSDSEIQVVYGHAGRSTAEGVTDYFTFNFFVDNGVLSGRGDLPEQIDTHMRLYLL
;
A
#
# COMPACT_ATOMS: atom_id res chain seq x y z
N MET A 1 -24.01 -53.44 -41.48
CA MET A 1 -25.22 -53.66 -40.66
C MET A 1 -25.57 -52.34 -40.00
N SER A 2 -26.81 -51.92 -40.21
CA SER A 2 -27.42 -50.67 -39.76
C SER A 2 -27.65 -50.69 -38.25
N LEU A 3 -27.45 -49.57 -37.55
CA LEU A 3 -28.24 -49.18 -36.39
C LEU A 3 -28.21 -47.65 -36.25
N LEU A 4 -29.40 -47.10 -36.41
CA LEU A 4 -29.80 -45.70 -36.37
C LEU A 4 -30.22 -45.28 -34.95
N LYS A 5 -30.13 -43.96 -34.70
CA LYS A 5 -30.96 -43.12 -33.80
C LYS A 5 -30.70 -43.33 -32.27
N SER A 6 -30.78 -42.32 -31.41
CA SER A 6 -31.64 -41.13 -31.37
C SER A 6 -31.09 -40.04 -30.44
N LEU A 7 -31.53 -38.81 -30.69
CA LEU A 7 -31.27 -37.57 -29.95
C LEU A 7 -31.82 -37.58 -28.51
N SER A 8 -31.22 -36.75 -27.66
CA SER A 8 -31.92 -36.06 -26.57
C SER A 8 -31.44 -34.60 -26.51
N LEU A 9 -32.38 -33.68 -26.77
CA LEU A 9 -32.26 -32.26 -26.53
C LEU A 9 -32.40 -31.99 -25.03
N GLY A 10 -31.48 -31.19 -24.47
CA GLY A 10 -31.64 -30.57 -23.16
C GLY A 10 -31.45 -29.07 -23.27
N SER A 11 -32.46 -28.37 -23.78
CA SER A 11 -32.59 -26.91 -23.66
C SER A 11 -33.08 -26.58 -22.26
N SER A 12 -32.39 -25.67 -21.56
CA SER A 12 -32.97 -24.79 -20.56
C SER A 12 -32.12 -23.53 -20.46
N ALA A 13 -32.50 -22.53 -21.24
CA ALA A 13 -32.13 -21.14 -21.01
C ALA A 13 -33.05 -20.56 -19.94
N VAL A 14 -32.49 -19.95 -18.90
CA VAL A 14 -33.21 -19.03 -18.04
C VAL A 14 -32.41 -17.73 -17.99
N LEU A 15 -32.80 -16.79 -18.85
CA LEU A 15 -32.48 -15.38 -18.69
C LEU A 15 -33.35 -14.83 -17.55
N LEU A 16 -32.73 -14.26 -16.51
CA LEU A 16 -33.36 -13.24 -15.68
C LEU A 16 -32.51 -11.97 -15.75
N THR A 17 -32.88 -11.09 -16.67
CA THR A 17 -32.57 -9.66 -16.62
C THR A 17 -33.66 -8.96 -15.81
N ALA A 18 -33.29 -8.34 -14.69
CA ALA A 18 -34.10 -7.35 -14.01
C ALA A 18 -33.31 -6.03 -13.93
N LEU A 19 -33.73 -5.05 -14.72
CA LEU A 19 -33.34 -3.64 -14.65
C LEU A 19 -34.50 -2.87 -14.02
N LEU A 20 -34.24 -2.18 -12.90
CA LEU A 20 -34.90 -1.00 -12.30
C LEU A 20 -33.95 -0.61 -11.13
N GLY A 21 -33.42 0.60 -10.92
CA GLY A 21 -33.81 1.95 -11.28
C GLY A 21 -33.99 2.79 -9.99
N GLY A 22 -33.01 3.64 -9.64
CA GLY A 22 -33.05 4.69 -8.58
C GLY A 22 -32.72 4.21 -7.14
N CYS A 23 -31.98 4.92 -6.28
CA CYS A 23 -31.70 6.35 -6.18
C CYS A 23 -30.23 6.62 -5.83
N VAL A 24 -29.68 7.66 -6.46
CA VAL A 24 -28.41 8.31 -6.12
C VAL A 24 -28.75 9.45 -5.17
N SER A 25 -28.13 9.51 -3.99
CA SER A 25 -28.14 10.75 -3.21
C SER A 25 -27.16 11.72 -3.86
N LEU A 26 -27.67 12.60 -4.71
CA LEU A 26 -27.04 13.89 -4.95
C LEU A 26 -27.29 14.75 -3.71
N ASP A 27 -26.26 14.98 -2.90
CA ASP A 27 -26.27 16.16 -2.04
C ASP A 27 -25.82 17.34 -2.90
N GLU A 28 -26.78 18.22 -3.18
CA GLU A 28 -26.58 19.43 -3.95
C GLU A 28 -25.64 20.39 -3.22
N ARG A 29 -24.59 20.74 -3.94
CA ARG A 29 -23.76 21.92 -3.74
C ARG A 29 -24.64 23.17 -3.71
N SER A 30 -24.97 23.65 -2.51
CA SER A 30 -25.46 25.02 -2.35
C SER A 30 -24.27 25.98 -2.34
N THR A 31 -24.11 26.68 -3.45
CA THR A 31 -23.35 27.93 -3.51
C THR A 31 -24.13 29.01 -2.78
N ASP A 32 -23.58 29.53 -1.69
CA ASP A 32 -23.85 30.92 -1.33
C ASP A 32 -22.54 31.67 -1.11
N THR A 33 -22.29 32.55 -2.07
CA THR A 33 -21.25 33.57 -2.01
C THR A 33 -21.79 34.70 -1.15
N SER A 34 -21.12 35.00 -0.05
CA SER A 34 -21.19 36.34 0.54
C SER A 34 -19.79 36.79 0.89
N ILE A 35 -19.28 37.61 -0.02
CA ILE A 35 -18.20 38.56 0.19
C ILE A 35 -18.62 39.44 1.36
N ASN A 36 -17.80 39.51 2.42
CA ASN A 36 -17.81 40.69 3.27
C ASN A 36 -16.38 41.15 3.51
N THR A 37 -16.00 42.14 2.72
CA THR A 37 -14.83 42.98 2.91
C THR A 37 -15.20 44.01 3.97
N SER A 38 -14.58 43.95 5.15
CA SER A 38 -14.54 45.06 6.09
C SER A 38 -13.12 45.23 6.57
N THR A 39 -12.44 46.15 5.90
CA THR A 39 -11.29 46.88 6.41
C THR A 39 -11.75 47.72 7.59
N GLU A 40 -11.19 47.54 8.78
CA GLU A 40 -11.23 48.60 9.80
C GLU A 40 -10.10 48.47 10.83
N ASN A 41 -9.20 49.45 10.72
CA ASN A 41 -8.46 50.15 11.77
C ASN A 41 -7.89 49.40 12.98
N VAL A 42 -6.54 49.37 12.95
CA VAL A 42 -5.62 49.69 14.05
C VAL A 42 -6.26 50.47 15.21
N THR A 43 -6.15 49.93 16.43
CA THR A 43 -5.95 50.74 17.63
C THR A 43 -5.10 49.95 18.63
N THR A 44 -3.84 50.39 18.74
CA THR A 44 -2.87 49.96 19.74
C THR A 44 -3.27 50.55 21.09
N VAL A 45 -3.58 49.71 22.09
CA VAL A 45 -3.81 50.18 23.47
C VAL A 45 -2.51 50.01 24.25
N THR A 46 -1.83 51.13 24.49
CA THR A 46 -0.68 51.23 25.38
C THR A 46 -1.17 51.32 26.82
N ALA A 47 -1.07 50.24 27.60
CA ALA A 47 -1.29 50.27 29.03
C ALA A 47 0.04 50.56 29.75
N THR A 48 0.16 51.77 30.30
CA THR A 48 1.25 52.14 31.21
C THR A 48 0.83 51.77 32.62
N VAL A 49 1.54 50.83 33.28
CA VAL A 49 1.30 50.49 34.69
C VAL A 49 2.46 51.02 35.53
N THR A 50 2.12 52.01 36.36
CA THR A 50 2.97 52.61 37.38
C THR A 50 3.23 51.61 38.52
N SER A 51 4.50 51.41 38.87
CA SER A 51 4.97 50.59 39.98
C SER A 51 4.92 51.33 41.33
N THR A 52 4.49 50.64 42.38
CA THR A 52 4.79 51.01 43.78
C THR A 52 5.11 49.71 44.57
N PRO A 53 6.16 49.68 45.41
CA PRO A 53 6.72 48.43 45.96
C PRO A 53 6.11 48.06 47.32
N MET A 54 5.87 46.77 47.59
CA MET A 54 5.88 46.25 48.96
C MET A 54 6.00 44.71 49.04
N ALA A 55 6.92 44.28 49.91
CA ALA A 55 7.04 43.02 50.64
C ALA A 55 7.44 41.73 49.90
N GLU A 56 8.71 41.37 50.13
CA GLU A 56 9.27 40.01 50.12
C GLU A 56 8.53 39.11 51.12
N PRO A 57 8.14 37.89 50.73
CA PRO A 57 8.78 36.72 51.36
C PRO A 57 9.02 35.54 50.39
N GLY A 58 10.21 34.96 50.48
CA GLY A 58 10.48 33.57 50.11
C GLY A 58 10.89 33.32 48.66
N THR A 59 12.20 33.36 48.41
CA THR A 59 12.83 32.82 47.19
C THR A 59 12.59 31.31 47.12
N ALA A 60 11.52 30.89 46.43
CA ALA A 60 11.45 29.56 45.84
C ALA A 60 12.15 29.64 44.48
N VAL A 61 13.33 29.04 44.39
CA VAL A 61 14.06 28.89 43.13
C VAL A 61 13.19 28.02 42.21
N PRO A 62 12.72 28.49 41.05
CA PRO A 62 12.08 27.60 40.10
C PRO A 62 13.18 26.69 39.55
N THR A 63 13.19 25.43 39.96
CA THR A 63 13.95 24.40 39.28
C THR A 63 13.37 24.29 37.88
N SER A 64 14.02 24.93 36.90
CA SER A 64 13.72 24.74 35.49
C SER A 64 14.08 23.30 35.15
N THR A 65 13.10 22.41 35.21
CA THR A 65 13.19 21.08 34.60
C THR A 65 13.30 21.31 33.10
N SER A 66 14.53 21.26 32.57
CA SER A 66 14.77 21.23 31.13
C SER A 66 14.01 20.05 30.54
N ALA A 67 13.01 20.33 29.70
CA ALA A 67 12.38 19.28 28.90
C ALA A 67 13.47 18.57 28.08
N PRO A 68 13.43 17.24 27.96
CA PRO A 68 14.37 16.54 27.10
C PRO A 68 14.21 17.10 25.68
N THR A 69 15.28 17.71 25.16
CA THR A 69 15.34 18.09 23.76
C THR A 69 15.51 16.79 22.98
N THR A 70 14.39 16.21 22.52
CA THR A 70 14.45 15.05 21.63
C THR A 70 15.15 15.50 20.37
N ALA A 71 16.29 14.88 20.06
CA ALA A 71 16.99 15.13 18.80
C ALA A 71 16.02 14.90 17.62
N PRO A 72 16.09 15.71 16.55
CA PRO A 72 15.21 15.53 15.39
C PRO A 72 15.40 14.13 14.80
N VAL A 73 14.30 13.44 14.57
CA VAL A 73 14.29 12.14 13.89
C VAL A 73 14.90 12.34 12.49
N GLN A 74 16.00 11.66 12.22
CA GLN A 74 16.62 11.65 10.89
C GLN A 74 15.96 10.56 10.06
N CYS A 75 15.44 10.96 8.89
CA CYS A 75 14.84 10.05 7.93
C CYS A 75 15.93 9.26 7.20
N ASN A 76 15.67 7.98 6.95
CA ASN A 76 16.53 7.11 6.17
C ASN A 76 15.82 6.71 4.86
N LEU A 77 16.56 6.79 3.75
CA LEU A 77 16.09 6.44 2.41
C LEU A 77 16.69 5.12 1.90
N ASP A 78 17.56 4.46 2.68
CA ASP A 78 18.08 3.12 2.37
C ASP A 78 17.18 2.04 3.01
N PRO A 79 16.42 1.26 2.23
CA PRO A 79 15.54 0.22 2.77
C PRO A 79 16.32 -0.90 3.47
N ARG A 80 17.65 -0.99 3.31
CA ARG A 80 18.49 -1.94 4.06
C ARG A 80 18.49 -1.71 5.56
N THR A 81 18.10 -0.53 6.03
CA THR A 81 17.99 -0.24 7.46
C THR A 81 16.62 -0.56 8.04
N SER A 82 15.65 -0.95 7.20
CA SER A 82 14.34 -1.42 7.65
C SER A 82 14.42 -2.87 8.16
N ASP A 83 13.31 -3.34 8.72
CA ASP A 83 13.03 -4.75 8.98
C ASP A 83 13.01 -5.63 7.72
N PHE A 84 12.89 -5.06 6.51
CA PHE A 84 13.09 -5.78 5.25
C PHE A 84 14.59 -5.98 4.88
N GLY A 85 15.51 -5.29 5.56
CA GLY A 85 16.95 -5.33 5.31
C GLY A 85 17.58 -6.73 5.23
N PRO A 86 17.22 -7.70 6.09
CA PRO A 86 17.73 -9.07 6.03
C PRO A 86 17.39 -9.81 4.73
N TYR A 87 16.24 -9.51 4.10
CA TYR A 87 15.85 -10.09 2.82
C TYR A 87 16.63 -9.44 1.68
N LEU A 88 16.83 -8.11 1.72
CA LEU A 88 17.66 -7.38 0.76
C LEU A 88 19.11 -7.89 0.76
N ALA A 89 19.68 -8.16 1.93
CA ALA A 89 21.04 -8.68 2.06
C ALA A 89 21.22 -10.06 1.41
N GLN A 90 20.16 -10.88 1.40
CA GLN A 90 20.16 -12.20 0.77
C GLN A 90 19.70 -12.18 -0.69
N SER A 91 19.08 -11.09 -1.15
CA SER A 91 18.44 -10.97 -2.47
C SER A 91 17.43 -12.10 -2.75
N ARG A 92 16.82 -12.62 -1.69
CA ARG A 92 15.75 -13.62 -1.76
C ARG A 92 14.87 -13.58 -0.52
N THR A 93 13.65 -14.07 -0.65
CA THR A 93 12.71 -14.27 0.45
C THR A 93 11.92 -15.55 0.24
N PRO A 94 11.53 -16.28 1.30
CA PRO A 94 10.60 -17.38 1.14
C PRO A 94 9.25 -16.89 0.60
N VAL A 95 8.55 -17.78 -0.08
CA VAL A 95 7.21 -17.50 -0.61
C VAL A 95 6.20 -18.51 -0.10
N GLY A 96 4.93 -18.15 -0.21
CA GLY A 96 3.83 -19.01 0.16
C GLY A 96 2.56 -18.75 -0.63
N GLU A 97 1.59 -19.62 -0.42
CA GLU A 97 0.26 -19.49 -1.01
C GLU A 97 -0.67 -18.77 -0.04
N LEU A 98 -1.60 -18.00 -0.59
CA LEU A 98 -2.65 -17.36 0.20
C LEU A 98 -3.50 -18.45 0.88
N ALA A 99 -3.77 -18.28 2.16
CA ALA A 99 -4.64 -19.16 2.92
C ALA A 99 -6.07 -18.59 2.97
N GLY A 100 -6.70 -18.59 4.15
CA GLY A 100 -8.09 -18.13 4.32
C GLY A 100 -8.29 -16.61 4.32
N SER A 101 -7.22 -15.81 4.31
CA SER A 101 -7.29 -14.34 4.30
C SER A 101 -6.00 -13.71 3.76
N ALA A 102 -6.07 -12.43 3.38
CA ALA A 102 -4.93 -11.61 2.93
C ALA A 102 -3.76 -11.55 3.93
N ASP A 103 -4.03 -11.82 5.21
CA ASP A 103 -3.06 -11.79 6.30
C ASP A 103 -2.43 -13.15 6.61
N SER A 104 -2.88 -14.21 5.92
CA SER A 104 -2.49 -15.58 6.19
C SER A 104 -1.85 -16.20 4.95
N VAL A 105 -0.57 -16.54 5.07
CA VAL A 105 0.23 -17.19 4.03
C VAL A 105 0.77 -18.50 4.57
N VAL A 106 0.62 -19.58 3.81
CA VAL A 106 1.27 -20.86 4.08
C VAL A 106 2.53 -20.94 3.25
N GLN A 107 3.68 -20.95 3.92
CA GLN A 107 4.98 -21.07 3.26
C GLN A 107 5.05 -22.34 2.41
N VAL A 108 5.54 -22.21 1.18
CA VAL A 108 5.90 -23.35 0.33
C VAL A 108 7.34 -23.76 0.69
N PRO A 109 7.57 -25.01 1.17
CA PRO A 109 8.91 -25.47 1.53
C PRO A 109 9.89 -25.40 0.35
N ASP A 110 11.13 -25.01 0.63
CA ASP A 110 12.24 -24.92 -0.34
C ASP A 110 11.96 -24.06 -1.57
N TRP A 111 10.99 -23.15 -1.50
CA TRP A 111 10.63 -22.24 -2.59
C TRP A 111 10.84 -20.79 -2.18
N PHE A 112 11.54 -20.05 -3.05
CA PHE A 112 12.00 -18.70 -2.78
C PHE A 112 11.78 -17.80 -3.99
N TYR A 113 11.45 -16.55 -3.71
CA TYR A 113 11.51 -15.46 -4.68
C TYR A 113 12.90 -14.84 -4.63
N HIS A 114 13.68 -15.03 -5.71
CA HIS A 114 14.99 -14.41 -5.89
C HIS A 114 14.81 -13.11 -6.64
N PHE A 115 15.35 -12.01 -6.12
CA PHE A 115 15.03 -10.69 -6.64
C PHE A 115 16.23 -9.76 -6.69
N GLN A 116 16.09 -8.73 -7.51
CA GLN A 116 16.88 -7.50 -7.46
C GLN A 116 15.95 -6.34 -7.10
N MET A 117 16.52 -5.29 -6.52
CA MET A 117 15.78 -4.08 -6.22
C MET A 117 15.53 -3.31 -7.51
N GLY A 118 14.27 -3.01 -7.78
CA GLY A 118 13.82 -2.14 -8.87
C GLY A 118 13.66 -0.71 -8.39
N ASP A 119 12.51 -0.10 -8.69
CA ASP A 119 12.17 1.23 -8.24
C ASP A 119 12.16 1.33 -6.70
N ASN A 120 12.69 2.42 -6.17
CA ASN A 120 12.86 2.64 -4.73
C ASN A 120 12.24 3.97 -4.32
N GLY A 121 11.10 3.88 -3.65
CA GLY A 121 10.46 5.01 -2.99
C GLY A 121 10.48 4.91 -1.46
N TYR A 122 11.42 4.15 -0.88
CA TYR A 122 11.54 3.97 0.56
C TYR A 122 11.90 5.29 1.25
N ASP A 123 11.18 5.57 2.32
CA ASP A 123 11.41 6.71 3.20
C ASP A 123 10.90 6.32 4.58
N SER A 124 11.80 6.29 5.56
CA SER A 124 11.47 5.90 6.93
C SER A 124 10.60 6.92 7.67
N CYS A 125 10.44 8.12 7.13
CA CYS A 125 9.58 9.16 7.70
C CYS A 125 8.26 9.33 6.94
N SER A 126 8.10 8.72 5.78
CA SER A 126 6.84 8.75 5.04
C SER A 126 5.81 7.84 5.70
N LYS A 127 4.55 8.26 5.72
CA LYS A 127 3.47 7.46 6.27
C LYS A 127 3.30 6.16 5.49
N LEU A 128 3.43 6.22 4.17
CA LEU A 128 3.48 5.07 3.28
C LEU A 128 4.68 5.22 2.33
N SER A 129 5.53 4.20 2.25
CA SER A 129 6.65 4.13 1.31
C SER A 129 6.76 2.72 0.72
N TYR A 130 7.62 2.54 -0.29
CA TYR A 130 7.65 1.30 -1.07
C TYR A 130 9.04 0.95 -1.62
N VAL A 131 9.22 -0.32 -1.96
CA VAL A 131 10.29 -0.82 -2.82
C VAL A 131 9.67 -1.80 -3.82
N VAL A 132 10.04 -1.68 -5.09
CA VAL A 132 9.73 -2.67 -6.13
C VAL A 132 10.85 -3.71 -6.17
N LEU A 133 10.49 -4.97 -6.26
CA LEU A 133 11.39 -6.09 -6.42
C LEU A 133 11.12 -6.75 -7.77
N ASN A 134 12.15 -6.90 -8.60
CA ASN A 134 12.07 -7.61 -9.87
C ASN A 134 12.77 -8.96 -9.74
N GLY A 135 12.11 -10.05 -10.08
CA GLY A 135 12.65 -11.36 -9.72
C GLY A 135 12.04 -12.56 -10.40
N SER A 136 12.38 -13.72 -9.86
CA SER A 136 11.87 -15.00 -10.30
C SER A 136 11.87 -16.00 -9.16
N ASN A 137 10.79 -16.77 -9.09
CA ASN A 137 10.69 -17.92 -8.20
C ASN A 137 11.67 -19.02 -8.57
N GLY A 138 12.07 -19.80 -7.57
CA GLY A 138 12.93 -20.96 -7.72
C GLY A 138 13.19 -21.68 -6.40
N ASP A 139 14.17 -22.58 -6.43
CA ASP A 139 14.57 -23.34 -5.26
C ASP A 139 15.47 -22.52 -4.32
N ALA A 140 15.98 -23.15 -3.26
CA ALA A 140 16.88 -22.49 -2.31
C ALA A 140 18.12 -21.87 -2.95
N GLU A 141 18.65 -22.46 -4.03
CA GLU A 141 19.94 -22.07 -4.59
C GLU A 141 19.79 -21.04 -5.72
N ARG A 142 18.70 -21.10 -6.49
CA ARG A 142 18.54 -20.27 -7.69
C ARG A 142 17.11 -20.13 -8.17
N SER A 143 16.88 -19.10 -8.99
CA SER A 143 15.67 -18.98 -9.80
C SER A 143 15.47 -20.18 -10.74
N ALA A 144 14.20 -20.49 -11.03
CA ALA A 144 13.79 -21.56 -11.93
C ALA A 144 14.22 -21.32 -13.39
N GLY A 145 14.40 -20.06 -13.79
CA GLY A 145 14.85 -19.69 -15.13
C GLY A 145 13.79 -19.85 -16.22
N THR A 146 12.51 -19.86 -15.85
CA THR A 146 11.38 -19.96 -16.80
C THR A 146 10.61 -18.64 -16.84
N GLY A 147 10.04 -18.30 -17.99
CA GLY A 147 9.23 -17.08 -18.12
C GLY A 147 7.98 -17.08 -17.22
N ALA A 148 7.50 -18.26 -16.80
CA ALA A 148 6.38 -18.39 -15.88
C ALA A 148 6.76 -18.14 -14.41
N ALA A 149 8.04 -18.25 -14.06
CA ALA A 149 8.51 -17.98 -12.70
C ALA A 149 8.87 -16.51 -12.47
N ILE A 150 8.95 -15.70 -13.54
CA ILE A 150 9.26 -14.26 -13.46
C ILE A 150 8.04 -13.51 -12.96
N ALA A 151 8.25 -12.74 -11.90
CA ALA A 151 7.28 -11.86 -11.29
C ALA A 151 7.97 -10.61 -10.73
N ASP A 152 7.18 -9.59 -10.47
CA ASP A 152 7.53 -8.40 -9.71
C ASP A 152 6.66 -8.31 -8.45
N VAL A 153 7.19 -7.67 -7.40
CA VAL A 153 6.48 -7.47 -6.13
C VAL A 153 6.69 -6.04 -5.63
N VAL A 154 5.65 -5.45 -5.04
CA VAL A 154 5.79 -4.20 -4.28
C VAL A 154 5.79 -4.52 -2.78
N VAL A 155 6.88 -4.20 -2.08
CA VAL A 155 6.95 -4.23 -0.62
C VAL A 155 6.63 -2.85 -0.09
N LEU A 156 5.67 -2.77 0.83
CA LEU A 156 5.17 -1.53 1.39
C LEU A 156 5.66 -1.36 2.82
N PHE A 157 5.82 -0.10 3.24
CA PHE A 157 6.27 0.27 4.57
C PHE A 157 5.35 1.34 5.14
N ILE A 158 4.98 1.21 6.42
CA ILE A 158 4.26 2.23 7.19
C ILE A 158 5.22 2.78 8.23
N ASP A 159 5.45 4.10 8.20
CA ASP A 159 6.34 4.79 9.14
C ASP A 159 7.73 4.10 9.24
N GLY A 160 8.26 3.64 8.10
CA GLY A 160 9.55 2.95 7.98
C GLY A 160 9.57 1.45 8.31
N HIS A 161 8.45 0.89 8.76
CA HIS A 161 8.29 -0.53 9.10
C HIS A 161 7.60 -1.31 7.97
N MET A 162 8.13 -2.47 7.62
CA MET A 162 7.58 -3.33 6.57
C MET A 162 6.17 -3.81 6.91
N VAL A 163 5.30 -3.77 5.91
CA VAL A 163 3.97 -4.37 5.98
C VAL A 163 4.05 -5.82 5.52
N ALA A 164 3.98 -6.75 6.47
CA ALA A 164 3.89 -8.20 6.20
C ALA A 164 2.44 -8.70 6.07
N ARG A 165 1.46 -7.89 6.51
CA ARG A 165 0.02 -8.22 6.55
C ARG A 165 -0.79 -6.99 6.12
N PRO A 166 -1.52 -7.04 4.98
CA PRO A 166 -1.61 -8.16 4.06
C PRO A 166 -0.25 -8.50 3.41
N ALA A 167 -0.05 -9.76 3.07
CA ALA A 167 1.21 -10.22 2.50
C ALA A 167 1.41 -9.68 1.07
N PRO A 168 2.60 -9.16 0.72
CA PRO A 168 2.90 -8.72 -0.64
C PRO A 168 2.70 -9.85 -1.65
N PHE A 169 2.01 -9.57 -2.75
CA PHE A 169 1.73 -10.54 -3.80
C PHE A 169 2.59 -10.32 -5.04
N GLU A 170 2.87 -11.42 -5.72
CA GLU A 170 3.56 -11.42 -7.00
C GLU A 170 2.61 -11.02 -8.13
N MET A 171 3.10 -10.22 -9.07
CA MET A 171 2.44 -9.88 -10.34
C MET A 171 3.40 -10.10 -11.49
N LYS A 172 2.89 -10.19 -12.73
CA LYS A 172 3.77 -10.45 -13.87
C LYS A 172 4.80 -9.33 -14.04
N THR A 173 4.34 -8.08 -13.90
CA THR A 173 5.17 -6.88 -13.89
C THR A 173 4.56 -5.81 -12.97
N VAL A 174 5.40 -4.93 -12.44
CA VAL A 174 5.02 -3.64 -11.86
C VAL A 174 5.38 -2.56 -12.88
N GLU A 175 4.37 -1.96 -13.51
CA GLU A 175 4.57 -1.00 -14.60
C GLU A 175 4.89 0.40 -14.08
N SER A 176 4.25 0.80 -12.98
CA SER A 176 4.58 2.05 -12.30
C SER A 176 4.08 2.05 -10.86
N VAL A 177 4.77 2.83 -10.02
CA VAL A 177 4.33 3.16 -8.67
C VAL A 177 4.29 4.68 -8.54
N THR A 178 3.13 5.23 -8.22
CA THR A 178 2.90 6.66 -8.08
C THR A 178 2.46 6.98 -6.66
N ARG A 179 3.19 7.87 -5.98
CA ARG A 179 2.76 8.41 -4.68
C ARG A 179 1.63 9.42 -4.91
N VAL A 180 0.43 9.08 -4.47
CA VAL A 180 -0.77 9.93 -4.62
C VAL A 180 -0.84 10.94 -3.47
N SER A 181 -0.50 10.50 -2.26
CA SER A 181 -0.34 11.33 -1.06
C SER A 181 0.66 10.68 -0.10
N ASP A 182 0.93 11.30 1.05
CA ASP A 182 1.82 10.71 2.07
C ASP A 182 1.35 9.33 2.55
N SER A 183 0.04 9.06 2.52
CA SER A 183 -0.59 7.83 2.99
C SER A 183 -1.25 7.00 1.89
N GLU A 184 -1.05 7.32 0.61
CA GLU A 184 -1.64 6.58 -0.51
C GLU A 184 -0.65 6.45 -1.68
N ILE A 185 -0.51 5.21 -2.18
CA ILE A 185 0.31 4.84 -3.33
C ILE A 185 -0.59 4.12 -4.34
N GLN A 186 -0.51 4.52 -5.59
CA GLN A 186 -1.11 3.81 -6.71
C GLN A 186 -0.05 2.95 -7.40
N VAL A 187 -0.41 1.72 -7.73
CA VAL A 187 0.42 0.79 -8.49
C VAL A 187 -0.33 0.37 -9.74
N VAL A 188 0.36 0.36 -10.88
CA VAL A 188 -0.12 -0.26 -12.12
C VAL A 188 0.60 -1.58 -12.29
N TYR A 189 -0.15 -2.68 -12.31
CA TYR A 189 0.37 -4.03 -12.49
C TYR A 189 0.09 -4.53 -13.89
N GLY A 190 1.08 -5.18 -14.51
CA GLY A 190 0.86 -5.96 -15.72
C GLY A 190 0.55 -7.42 -15.38
N HIS A 191 -0.27 -8.05 -16.22
CA HIS A 191 -0.70 -9.43 -16.09
C HIS A 191 -0.68 -10.14 -17.46
N ALA A 192 -0.40 -11.45 -17.43
CA ALA A 192 -0.47 -12.29 -18.62
C ALA A 192 -1.87 -12.93 -18.73
N GLY A 193 -2.71 -12.43 -19.64
CA GLY A 193 -4.14 -12.73 -19.68
C GLY A 193 -4.50 -14.20 -19.87
N ARG A 194 -3.84 -14.91 -20.80
CA ARG A 194 -4.16 -16.32 -21.10
C ARG A 194 -2.98 -17.26 -20.86
N SER A 195 -1.78 -16.83 -21.25
CA SER A 195 -0.57 -17.61 -21.02
C SER A 195 0.63 -16.69 -20.81
N THR A 196 1.62 -17.17 -20.05
CA THR A 196 2.86 -16.44 -19.77
C THR A 196 3.68 -16.16 -21.03
N ALA A 197 3.47 -16.92 -22.11
CA ALA A 197 4.15 -16.74 -23.39
C ALA A 197 3.64 -15.53 -24.19
N GLU A 198 2.43 -15.03 -23.91
CA GLU A 198 1.87 -13.84 -24.57
C GLU A 198 2.47 -12.54 -24.01
N GLY A 199 3.21 -12.60 -22.91
CA GLY A 199 3.72 -11.42 -22.21
C GLY A 199 2.62 -10.72 -21.42
N VAL A 200 2.80 -9.42 -21.18
CA VAL A 200 1.81 -8.58 -20.50
C VAL A 200 0.75 -8.15 -21.51
N THR A 201 -0.49 -8.55 -21.27
CA THR A 201 -1.64 -8.22 -22.14
C THR A 201 -2.70 -7.38 -21.43
N ASP A 202 -2.72 -7.44 -20.10
CA ASP A 202 -3.70 -6.77 -19.26
C ASP A 202 -3.01 -5.92 -18.20
N TYR A 203 -3.66 -4.82 -17.83
CA TYR A 203 -3.14 -3.85 -16.89
C TYR A 203 -4.19 -3.54 -15.83
N PHE A 204 -3.77 -3.50 -14.57
CA PHE A 204 -4.63 -3.31 -13.41
C PHE A 204 -4.11 -2.17 -12.55
N THR A 205 -5.00 -1.27 -12.14
CA THR A 205 -4.64 -0.15 -11.26
C THR A 205 -5.17 -0.42 -9.86
N PHE A 206 -4.26 -0.46 -8.88
CA PHE A 206 -4.58 -0.71 -7.49
C PHE A 206 -3.98 0.35 -6.58
N ASN A 207 -4.77 0.86 -5.66
CA ASN A 207 -4.36 1.88 -4.71
C ASN A 207 -4.21 1.25 -3.32
N PHE A 208 -3.02 1.35 -2.75
CA PHE A 208 -2.75 1.06 -1.35
C PHE A 208 -2.84 2.35 -0.55
N PHE A 209 -3.53 2.31 0.59
CA PHE A 209 -3.66 3.46 1.48
C PHE A 209 -3.63 3.03 2.94
N VAL A 210 -3.17 3.93 3.80
CA VAL A 210 -3.14 3.69 5.25
C VAL A 210 -4.39 4.29 5.89
N ASP A 211 -5.20 3.45 6.51
CA ASP A 211 -6.35 3.85 7.32
C ASP A 211 -6.13 3.41 8.77
N ASN A 212 -6.18 4.35 9.72
CA ASN A 212 -5.94 4.10 11.14
C ASN A 212 -4.64 3.31 11.44
N GLY A 213 -3.59 3.51 10.64
CA GLY A 213 -2.31 2.81 10.77
C GLY A 213 -2.28 1.40 10.18
N VAL A 214 -3.37 0.96 9.53
CA VAL A 214 -3.48 -0.33 8.87
C VAL A 214 -3.44 -0.12 7.36
N LEU A 215 -2.70 -0.99 6.66
CA LEU A 215 -2.70 -0.98 5.20
C LEU A 215 -4.02 -1.53 4.65
N SER A 216 -4.66 -0.78 3.77
CA SER A 216 -5.85 -1.17 3.02
C SER A 216 -5.61 -0.97 1.53
N GLY A 217 -6.49 -1.56 0.71
CA GLY A 217 -6.37 -1.53 -0.74
C GLY A 217 -7.71 -1.36 -1.44
N ARG A 218 -7.71 -0.71 -2.60
CA ARG A 218 -8.88 -0.56 -3.48
C ARG A 218 -8.46 -0.47 -4.94
N GLY A 219 -9.33 -0.89 -5.85
CA GLY A 219 -9.07 -0.84 -7.29
C GLY A 219 -9.25 -2.21 -7.91
N ASP A 220 -8.67 -2.37 -9.10
CA ASP A 220 -8.82 -3.58 -9.89
C ASP A 220 -7.60 -4.48 -9.72
N LEU A 221 -7.84 -5.79 -9.66
CA LEU A 221 -6.84 -6.86 -9.69
C LEU A 221 -7.38 -7.99 -10.57
N PRO A 222 -6.53 -8.86 -11.13
CA PRO A 222 -7.01 -10.01 -11.89
C PRO A 222 -7.88 -10.93 -11.02
N GLU A 223 -8.87 -11.59 -11.62
CA GLU A 223 -9.79 -12.48 -10.90
C GLU A 223 -9.08 -13.60 -10.13
N GLN A 224 -7.91 -14.03 -10.62
CA GLN A 224 -7.12 -15.11 -10.01
C GLN A 224 -6.06 -14.62 -9.03
N ILE A 225 -6.13 -13.37 -8.55
CA ILE A 225 -5.10 -12.79 -7.69
C ILE A 225 -4.82 -13.61 -6.41
N ASP A 226 -5.83 -14.30 -5.90
CA ASP A 226 -5.70 -15.16 -4.71
C ASP A 226 -4.85 -16.42 -4.96
N THR A 227 -4.64 -16.78 -6.23
CA THR A 227 -3.76 -17.90 -6.62
C THR A 227 -2.30 -17.47 -6.81
N HIS A 228 -2.01 -16.17 -6.78
CA HIS A 228 -0.64 -15.69 -6.93
C HIS A 228 0.17 -15.98 -5.66
N MET A 229 1.45 -16.28 -5.83
CA MET A 229 2.37 -16.44 -4.71
C MET A 229 2.46 -15.13 -3.91
N ARG A 230 2.71 -15.28 -2.61
CA ARG A 230 2.88 -14.21 -1.64
C ARG A 230 4.28 -14.29 -1.05
N LEU A 231 4.88 -13.15 -0.75
CA LEU A 231 6.10 -13.15 0.05
C LEU A 231 5.76 -13.62 1.47
N TYR A 232 6.56 -14.54 2.00
CA TYR A 232 6.43 -15.02 3.37
C TYR A 232 7.39 -14.25 4.27
N LEU A 233 6.87 -13.17 4.85
CA LEU A 233 7.61 -12.19 5.66
C LEU A 233 7.29 -12.38 7.14
N LEU A 234 8.31 -12.32 8.02
CA LEU A 234 8.21 -12.60 9.46
C LEU A 234 8.45 -11.35 10.32
#